data_AF-A0A7W9LRJ0-F1
#
_entry.id   AF-A0A7W9LRJ0-F1
#
_cell.length_a   1.000
_cell.length_b   1.000
_cell.length_c   1.000
_cell.angle_alpha   90.00
_cell.angle_beta   90.00
_cell.angle_gamma   90.00
#
_symmetry.space_group_name_H-M   'P 1'
#
loop_
_entity.id
_entity.type
_entity.pdbx_description
1 polymer ?
#
loop_
_entity_poly.entity_id
_entity_poly.type
_entity_poly.pdbx_seq_one_letter_code
_entity_poly.pdbx_strand_id
1 'polypeptide(L)' 'MTAHAITAARVPTAARARTGGPQDDGPKIVEHVAGWTLVVVLAMLVTQLGLL' A
#
# COMPACT_ATOMS: atom_id res chain seq x y z
N MET A 1 -41.21 13.27 23.95
CA MET A 1 -39.82 13.38 23.45
C MET A 1 -39.43 12.04 22.83
N THR A 2 -38.72 12.10 21.72
CA THR A 2 -38.69 11.19 20.55
C THR A 2 -38.13 9.78 20.76
N ALA A 3 -38.79 8.79 20.16
CA ALA A 3 -38.36 7.39 20.10
C ALA A 3 -37.24 7.18 19.08
N HIS A 4 -36.32 6.27 19.41
CA HIS A 4 -35.04 6.05 18.75
C HIS A 4 -35.18 5.54 17.31
N ALA A 5 -34.32 6.08 16.45
CA ALA A 5 -34.27 5.79 15.01
C ALA A 5 -33.91 4.33 14.71
N ILE A 6 -34.59 3.78 13.70
CA ILE A 6 -34.31 2.48 13.11
C ILE A 6 -32.92 2.57 12.47
N THR A 7 -31.93 1.89 13.08
CA THR A 7 -30.62 1.71 12.45
C THR A 7 -30.80 0.68 11.35
N ALA A 8 -31.05 1.15 10.13
CA ALA A 8 -30.86 0.34 8.94
C ALA A 8 -29.37 -0.03 8.90
N ALA A 9 -29.05 -1.29 9.25
CA ALA A 9 -27.74 -1.84 8.98
C ALA A 9 -27.55 -1.78 7.46
N ARG A 10 -26.86 -0.73 7.00
CA ARG A 10 -26.46 -0.56 5.62
C ARG A 10 -25.42 -1.63 5.37
N VAL A 11 -25.87 -2.84 5.03
CA VAL A 11 -25.00 -3.87 4.46
C VAL A 11 -24.39 -3.19 3.24
N PRO A 12 -23.08 -2.93 3.20
CA PRO A 12 -22.48 -2.55 1.95
C PRO A 12 -22.59 -3.80 1.09
N THR A 13 -23.62 -3.87 0.25
CA THR A 13 -23.61 -4.66 -0.97
C THR A 13 -22.56 -4.04 -1.90
N ALA A 14 -21.29 -4.10 -1.46
CA ALA A 14 -20.17 -4.11 -2.35
C ALA A 14 -20.33 -5.40 -3.13
N ALA A 15 -21.11 -5.32 -4.21
CA ALA A 15 -21.14 -6.30 -5.27
C ALA A 15 -19.69 -6.55 -5.64
N ARG A 16 -19.14 -7.63 -5.10
CA ARG A 16 -17.78 -8.08 -5.35
C ARG A 16 -17.72 -8.35 -6.84
N ALA A 17 -17.19 -7.38 -7.58
CA ALA A 17 -16.75 -7.57 -8.94
C ALA A 17 -15.67 -8.67 -8.87
N ARG A 18 -16.09 -9.92 -9.05
CA ARG A 18 -15.23 -11.09 -9.23
C ARG A 18 -14.63 -11.05 -10.64
N THR A 19 -13.94 -9.97 -10.97
CA THR A 19 -13.04 -9.95 -12.13
C THR A 19 -11.64 -10.09 -11.57
N GLY A 20 -11.24 -11.34 -11.31
CA GLY A 20 -9.87 -11.70 -10.97
C GLY A 20 -8.95 -11.47 -12.18
N GLY A 21 -8.74 -10.19 -12.53
CA GLY A 21 -7.62 -9.77 -13.36
C GLY A 21 -6.38 -9.68 -12.47
N PRO A 22 -5.17 -9.99 -12.96
CA PRO A 22 -3.97 -10.03 -12.13
C PRO A 22 -3.66 -8.63 -11.60
N GLN A 23 -4.10 -8.35 -10.38
CA GLN A 23 -3.81 -7.09 -9.68
C GLN A 23 -2.48 -7.16 -8.92
N ASP A 24 -1.85 -8.34 -8.84
CA ASP A 24 -0.74 -8.62 -7.92
C ASP A 24 0.49 -9.31 -8.55
N ASP A 25 0.54 -9.52 -9.87
CA ASP A 25 1.74 -10.05 -10.55
C ASP A 25 2.70 -8.93 -11.00
N GLY A 26 2.63 -7.77 -10.35
CA GLY A 26 3.78 -6.87 -10.31
C GLY A 26 4.87 -7.55 -9.47
N PRO A 27 6.14 -7.64 -9.94
CA PRO A 27 7.15 -8.35 -9.19
C PRO A 27 7.35 -7.63 -7.85
N LYS A 28 6.81 -8.15 -6.77
CA LYS A 28 7.02 -7.67 -5.39
C LYS A 28 8.52 -7.47 -5.05
N ILE A 29 9.38 -8.15 -5.81
CA ILE A 29 10.84 -8.00 -5.86
C ILE A 29 11.27 -6.61 -6.39
N VAL A 30 10.66 -6.06 -7.44
CA VAL A 30 11.05 -4.74 -7.96
C VAL A 30 10.78 -3.63 -6.95
N GLU A 31 9.71 -3.71 -6.17
CA GLU A 31 9.44 -2.77 -5.09
C GLU A 31 10.45 -2.90 -3.95
N HIS A 32 10.87 -4.13 -3.63
CA HIS A 32 11.92 -4.36 -2.64
C HIS A 32 13.29 -3.86 -3.11
N VAL A 33 13.63 -4.11 -4.37
CA VAL A 33 14.88 -3.66 -5.00
C VAL A 33 14.91 -2.14 -5.14
N ALA A 34 13.79 -1.50 -5.45
CA ALA A 34 13.66 -0.05 -5.45
C ALA A 34 13.90 0.53 -4.04
N GLY A 35 13.32 -0.09 -3.01
CA GLY A 35 13.57 0.25 -1.62
C GLY A 35 15.04 0.10 -1.20
N TRP A 36 15.70 -0.99 -1.61
CA TRP A 36 17.13 -1.22 -1.36
C TRP A 36 18.03 -0.24 -2.09
N THR A 37 17.68 0.13 -3.33
CA THR A 37 18.46 1.06 -4.13
C THR A 37 18.55 2.42 -3.44
N LEU A 38 17.46 2.90 -2.83
CA LEU A 38 17.48 4.13 -2.03
C LEU A 38 18.49 4.06 -0.87
N VAL A 39 18.57 2.92 -0.18
CA VAL A 39 19.53 2.70 0.92
C VAL A 39 20.96 2.71 0.41
N VAL A 40 21.24 2.04 -0.72
CA VAL A 40 22.58 2.01 -1.32
C VAL A 40 23.01 3.40 -1.78
N VAL A 41 22.12 4.15 -2.45
CA VAL A 41 22.40 5.52 -2.90
C VAL A 41 22.65 6.44 -1.70
N LEU A 42 21.87 6.29 -0.63
CA LEU A 42 22.07 7.05 0.60
C LEU A 42 23.43 6.74 1.24
N ALA A 43 23.81 5.46 1.32
CA ALA A 43 25.12 5.05 1.83
C ALA A 43 26.27 5.61 0.97
N MET A 44 26.11 5.59 -0.36
CA MET A 44 27.05 6.22 -1.27
C MET A 44 27.13 7.74 -1.07
N LEU A 45 26.00 8.42 -0.83
CA LEU A 45 25.98 9.86 -0.56
C LEU A 45 26.73 10.19 0.74
N VAL A 46 26.47 9.45 1.82
CA VAL A 46 27.17 9.59 3.10
C VAL A 46 28.68 9.38 2.94
N THR A 47 29.07 8.35 2.18
CA THR A 47 30.48 8.02 1.91
C THR A 47 31.15 9.10 1.05
N GLN A 48 30.46 9.59 0.00
CA GLN A 48 30.97 10.65 -0.87
C GLN A 48 31.13 11.97 -0.12
N LEU A 49 30.25 12.27 0.82
CA LEU A 49 30.38 13.45 1.68
C LEU A 49 31.47 13.29 2.76
N GLY A 50 32.05 12.10 2.92
CA GLY A 50 33.07 11.83 3.96
C GLY A 50 32.52 11.94 5.37
N LEU A 51 31.23 11.65 5.56
CA LEU A 51 30.56 11.67 6.87
C LEU A 51 30.68 10.33 7.61
N LEU A 52 31.40 9.38 7.02
CA LEU A 52 31.88 8.12 7.57
C LEU A 52 33.37 8.26 7.88
#